data_AF-A0A538D059-F1
#
_entry.id   AF-A0A538D059-F1
#
_cell.length_a   1.000
_cell.length_b   1.000
_cell.length_c   1.000
_cell.angle_alpha   90.00
_cell.angle_beta   90.00
_cell.angle_gamma   90.00
#
_symmetry.space_group_name_H-M   'P 1'
#
loop_
_entity.id
_entity.type
_entity.pdbx_description
1 polymer ?
#
loop_
_entity_poly.entity_id
_entity_poly.type
_entity_poly.pdbx_seq_one_letter_code
_entity_poly.pdbx_strand_id
1 'polypeptide(L)'
;MGALTQLDHQCARTRELLSLELDGELSQLDSARLESHLAHCPQCRALKTELAGLTLALRTAPLEQLERPISLPRRMRWSLRPLQVGAAAAAIAIAAGLAGLSGTVRGHAPAQPRFVSGTSGPADSLNALRTLRRPGLIPQVQVPVGRAGGRPTV
;
A
#
# COMPACT_ATOMS: atom_id res chain seq x y z
N MET A 1 -28.74 0.56 36.79
CA MET A 1 -28.02 -0.52 36.07
C MET A 1 -27.13 -0.04 34.91
N GLY A 2 -27.02 1.27 34.59
CA GLY A 2 -26.19 1.74 33.46
C GLY A 2 -24.74 2.17 33.78
N ALA A 3 -24.42 2.43 35.05
CA ALA A 3 -23.09 2.94 35.43
C ALA A 3 -21.99 1.86 35.35
N LEU A 4 -22.30 0.61 35.68
CA LEU A 4 -21.35 -0.50 35.63
C LEU A 4 -21.01 -0.87 34.18
N THR A 5 -22.01 -0.96 33.30
CA THR A 5 -21.79 -1.25 31.88
C THR A 5 -21.01 -0.15 31.18
N GLN A 6 -21.21 1.12 31.56
CA GLN A 6 -20.42 2.23 31.03
C GLN A 6 -18.95 2.17 31.47
N LEU A 7 -18.67 1.76 32.71
CA LEU A 7 -17.30 1.55 33.19
C LEU A 7 -16.62 0.41 32.42
N ASP A 8 -17.34 -0.68 32.16
CA ASP A 8 -16.86 -1.81 31.35
C ASP A 8 -16.49 -1.37 29.92
N HIS A 9 -17.34 -0.54 29.29
CA HIS A 9 -17.05 0.02 27.97
C HIS A 9 -15.82 0.94 27.96
N GLN A 10 -15.62 1.75 29.00
CA GLN A 10 -14.43 2.60 29.12
C GLN A 10 -13.15 1.78 29.32
N CYS A 11 -13.21 0.73 30.12
CA CYS A 11 -12.12 -0.23 30.27
C CYS A 11 -11.81 -0.93 28.94
N ALA A 12 -12.83 -1.40 28.22
CA ALA A 12 -12.65 -2.03 26.90
C ALA A 12 -11.96 -1.09 25.90
N ARG A 13 -12.43 0.16 25.82
CA ARG A 13 -11.79 1.17 24.97
C ARG A 13 -10.35 1.48 25.38
N THR A 14 -10.08 1.51 26.68
CA THR A 14 -8.72 1.72 27.20
C THR A 14 -7.79 0.58 26.78
N ARG A 15 -8.27 -0.67 26.74
CA ARG A 15 -7.49 -1.81 26.26
C ARG A 15 -7.11 -1.68 24.79
N GLU A 16 -8.01 -1.15 23.96
CA GLU A 16 -7.70 -0.85 22.55
C GLU A 16 -6.61 0.23 22.44
N LEU A 17 -6.70 1.30 23.23
CA LEU A 17 -5.67 2.34 23.28
C LEU A 17 -4.31 1.82 23.77
N LEU A 18 -4.30 0.90 24.74
CA LEU A 18 -3.07 0.25 25.19
C LEU A 18 -2.42 -0.56 24.06
N SER A 19 -3.20 -1.24 23.21
CA SER A 19 -2.66 -1.94 22.04
C SER A 19 -1.99 -0.95 21.07
N LEU A 20 -2.67 0.15 20.75
CA LEU A 20 -2.12 1.20 19.89
C LEU A 20 -0.83 1.82 20.48
N GLU A 21 -0.79 2.02 21.81
CA GLU A 21 0.41 2.50 22.50
C GLU A 21 1.60 1.56 22.29
N LEU A 22 1.39 0.24 22.46
CA LEU A 22 2.43 -0.77 22.31
C LEU A 22 2.97 -0.86 20.88
N ASP A 23 2.12 -0.59 19.89
CA ASP A 23 2.48 -0.59 18.47
C ASP A 23 3.05 0.77 18.01
N GLY A 24 3.04 1.79 18.87
CA GLY A 24 3.52 3.13 18.54
C GLY A 24 2.57 3.92 17.64
N GLU A 25 1.30 3.52 17.57
CA GLU A 25 0.26 4.09 16.71
C GLU A 25 -0.69 5.03 17.48
N LEU A 26 -0.37 5.37 18.73
CA LEU A 26 -1.24 6.19 19.57
C LEU A 26 -1.18 7.67 19.19
N SER A 27 -2.35 8.27 18.96
CA SER A 27 -2.48 9.72 18.72
C SER A 27 -2.31 10.54 20.01
N GLN A 28 -2.03 11.85 19.90
CA GLN A 28 -1.94 12.73 21.08
C GLN A 28 -3.27 12.81 21.86
N LEU A 29 -4.40 12.89 21.14
CA LEU A 29 -5.72 12.92 21.75
C LEU A 29 -5.99 11.62 22.51
N ASP A 30 -5.64 10.48 21.92
CA ASP A 30 -5.86 9.19 22.54
C ASP A 30 -4.88 8.93 23.70
N SER A 31 -3.67 9.50 23.65
CA SER A 31 -2.75 9.52 24.79
C SER A 31 -3.37 10.22 25.99
N ALA A 32 -3.94 11.42 25.80
CA ALA A 32 -4.63 12.14 26.88
C ALA A 32 -5.84 11.38 27.43
N ARG A 33 -6.61 10.72 26.56
CA ARG A 33 -7.74 9.85 26.97
C ARG A 33 -7.27 8.65 27.79
N LEU A 34 -6.19 8.00 27.35
CA LEU A 34 -5.59 6.86 28.02
C LEU A 34 -5.10 7.27 29.41
N GLU A 35 -4.32 8.34 29.52
CA GLU A 35 -3.82 8.89 30.79
C GLU A 35 -4.97 9.22 31.75
N SER A 36 -6.03 9.86 31.26
CA SER A 36 -7.22 10.18 32.06
C SER A 36 -7.88 8.94 32.66
N HIS A 37 -8.00 7.84 31.91
CA HIS A 37 -8.58 6.61 32.45
C HIS A 37 -7.61 5.90 33.41
N LEU A 38 -6.34 5.85 33.06
CA LEU A 38 -5.30 5.24 33.90
C LEU A 38 -5.13 5.95 35.23
N ALA A 39 -5.43 7.24 35.36
CA ALA A 39 -5.44 7.94 36.65
C ALA A 39 -6.46 7.33 37.63
N HIS A 40 -7.58 6.79 37.14
CA HIS A 40 -8.71 6.37 37.96
C HIS A 40 -8.92 4.85 38.02
N CYS A 41 -8.39 4.08 37.06
CA CYS A 41 -8.63 2.64 36.97
C CYS A 41 -7.37 1.80 37.31
N PRO A 42 -7.27 1.20 38.50
CA PRO A 42 -6.12 0.37 38.88
C PRO A 42 -5.97 -0.90 38.03
N GLN A 43 -7.07 -1.50 37.58
CA GLN A 43 -7.05 -2.69 36.74
C GLN A 43 -6.38 -2.42 35.38
N CYS A 44 -6.69 -1.28 34.75
CA CYS A 44 -6.05 -0.90 33.49
C CYS A 44 -4.57 -0.51 33.67
N ARG A 45 -4.17 0.03 34.83
CA ARG A 45 -2.74 0.27 35.15
C ARG A 45 -1.96 -1.04 35.30
N ALA A 46 -2.53 -2.02 36.00
CA ALA A 46 -1.91 -3.34 36.12
C ALA A 46 -1.76 -3.99 34.74
N LEU A 47 -2.83 -3.98 33.94
CA LEU A 47 -2.81 -4.52 32.58
C LEU A 47 -1.77 -3.83 31.69
N LYS A 48 -1.65 -2.49 31.74
CA LYS A 48 -0.61 -1.76 31.00
C LYS A 48 0.79 -2.29 31.33
N THR A 49 1.05 -2.50 32.62
CA THR A 49 2.35 -2.99 33.11
C THR A 49 2.61 -4.42 32.63
N GLU A 50 1.63 -5.30 32.74
CA GLU A 50 1.71 -6.69 32.28
C GLU A 50 1.95 -6.79 30.77
N LEU A 51 1.17 -6.06 29.98
CA LEU A 51 1.31 -6.06 28.52
C LEU A 51 2.65 -5.48 28.09
N ALA A 52 3.10 -4.38 28.69
CA ALA A 52 4.41 -3.80 28.38
C ALA A 52 5.56 -4.78 28.66
N GLY A 53 5.50 -5.49 29.80
CA GLY A 53 6.47 -6.53 30.15
C GLY A 53 6.46 -7.71 29.17
N LEU A 54 5.27 -8.22 28.84
CA LEU A 54 5.11 -9.32 27.88
C LEU A 54 5.60 -8.93 26.48
N THR A 55 5.20 -7.76 25.99
CA THR A 55 5.61 -7.23 24.68
C THR A 55 7.13 -7.04 24.62
N LEU A 56 7.74 -6.50 25.68
CA LEU A 56 9.20 -6.37 25.75
C LEU A 56 9.89 -7.73 25.70
N ALA A 57 9.42 -8.69 26.50
CA ALA A 57 9.98 -10.04 26.52
C ALA A 57 9.90 -10.70 25.13
N LEU A 58 8.77 -10.60 24.44
CA LEU A 58 8.60 -11.16 23.09
C LEU A 58 9.46 -10.44 22.04
N ARG A 59 9.58 -9.11 22.11
CA ARG A 59 10.35 -8.32 21.13
C ARG A 59 11.86 -8.44 21.32
N THR A 60 12.31 -8.72 22.53
CA THR A 60 13.74 -8.87 22.86
C THR A 60 14.21 -10.32 22.88
N ALA A 61 13.29 -11.28 22.86
CA ALA A 61 13.63 -12.69 22.75
C ALA A 61 14.44 -12.95 21.47
N PRO A 62 15.46 -13.82 21.53
CA PRO A 62 16.18 -14.25 20.34
C PRO A 62 15.21 -14.92 19.36
N LEU A 63 15.44 -14.69 18.07
CA LEU A 63 14.66 -15.33 17.01
C LEU A 63 14.88 -16.84 17.04
N GLU A 64 13.80 -17.59 17.14
CA GLU A 64 13.86 -19.06 17.05
C GLU A 64 14.32 -19.48 15.65
N GLN A 65 15.28 -20.40 15.60
CA GLN A 65 15.76 -20.94 14.34
C GLN A 65 14.73 -21.93 13.78
N LEU A 66 14.37 -21.73 12.51
CA LEU A 66 13.53 -22.70 11.83
C LEU A 66 14.35 -23.92 11.44
N GLU A 67 13.88 -25.11 11.79
CA GLU A 67 14.50 -26.39 11.38
C GLU A 67 14.55 -26.56 9.85
N ARG A 68 13.61 -25.93 9.14
CA ARG A 68 13.50 -26.02 7.68
C ARG A 68 13.30 -24.63 7.09
N PRO A 69 14.01 -24.30 5.99
CA PRO A 69 13.87 -23.01 5.35
C PRO A 69 12.46 -22.85 4.74
N ILE A 70 11.82 -21.71 4.99
CA ILE A 70 10.58 -21.35 4.30
C ILE A 70 10.95 -20.88 2.89
N SER A 71 10.60 -21.67 1.87
CA SER A 71 10.73 -21.27 0.47
C SER A 71 9.53 -20.41 0.05
N LEU A 72 9.75 -19.12 -0.20
CA LEU A 72 8.74 -18.26 -0.82
C LEU A 72 8.81 -18.42 -2.36
N PRO A 73 7.66 -18.46 -3.07
CA PRO A 73 7.67 -18.48 -4.53
C PRO A 73 8.32 -17.20 -5.05
N ARG A 74 9.46 -17.36 -5.76
CA ARG A 74 10.15 -16.24 -6.40
C ARG A 74 9.29 -15.74 -7.56
N ARG A 75 8.59 -14.61 -7.37
CA ARG A 75 7.96 -13.87 -8.48
C ARG A 75 9.08 -13.36 -9.38
N MET A 76 9.45 -14.14 -10.38
CA MET A 76 10.38 -13.70 -11.40
C MET A 76 9.67 -12.61 -12.20
N ARG A 77 10.04 -11.34 -11.96
CA ARG A 77 9.62 -10.24 -12.82
C ARG A 77 10.34 -10.42 -14.14
N TRP A 78 9.68 -11.00 -15.12
CA TRP A 78 10.22 -11.11 -16.47
C TRP A 78 10.35 -9.68 -17.00
N SER A 79 11.58 -9.25 -17.23
CA SER A 79 11.82 -7.93 -17.79
C SER A 79 11.30 -7.93 -19.23
N LEU A 80 10.39 -7.02 -19.55
CA LEU A 80 9.97 -6.79 -20.94
C LEU A 80 11.00 -5.95 -21.71
N ARG A 81 12.11 -5.54 -21.08
CA ARG A 81 13.19 -4.76 -21.71
C ARG A 81 13.68 -5.33 -23.06
N PRO A 82 13.97 -6.64 -23.23
CA PRO A 82 14.38 -7.16 -24.53
C PRO A 82 13.29 -6.99 -25.60
N LEU A 83 12.01 -7.14 -25.23
CA LEU A 83 10.89 -6.91 -26.13
C LEU A 83 10.75 -5.43 -26.51
N GLN A 84 10.96 -4.52 -25.55
CA GLN A 84 10.94 -3.07 -25.78
C GLN A 84 12.06 -2.62 -26.73
N VAL A 85 13.28 -3.16 -26.57
CA VAL A 85 14.42 -2.85 -27.46
C VAL A 85 14.15 -3.35 -28.88
N GLY A 86 13.61 -4.57 -29.03
CA GLY A 86 13.23 -5.11 -30.34
C GLY A 86 12.13 -4.29 -31.03
N ALA A 87 11.10 -3.86 -30.28
CA ALA A 87 10.02 -3.04 -30.80
C ALA A 87 10.49 -1.65 -31.26
N ALA A 88 11.40 -1.01 -30.52
CA ALA A 88 11.97 0.28 -30.91
C ALA A 88 12.78 0.19 -32.21
N ALA A 89 13.61 -0.85 -32.36
CA ALA A 89 14.39 -1.07 -33.59
C ALA A 89 13.49 -1.31 -34.81
N ALA A 90 12.42 -2.10 -34.66
CA ALA A 90 11.44 -2.34 -35.72
C ALA A 90 10.72 -1.05 -36.13
N ALA A 91 10.29 -0.23 -35.17
CA ALA A 91 9.65 1.06 -35.45
C ALA A 91 10.57 2.02 -36.21
N ILE A 92 11.86 2.09 -35.84
CA ILE A 92 12.87 2.89 -36.55
C ILE A 92 13.07 2.38 -37.98
N ALA A 93 13.18 1.06 -38.18
CA ALA A 93 13.35 0.46 -39.49
C ALA A 93 12.15 0.69 -40.41
N ILE A 94 10.93 0.58 -39.89
CA ILE A 94 9.68 0.86 -40.64
C ILE A 94 9.64 2.33 -41.07
N ALA A 95 9.94 3.26 -40.15
CA ALA A 95 9.95 4.69 -40.45
C ALA A 95 11.02 5.06 -41.50
N ALA A 96 12.24 4.51 -41.38
CA ALA A 96 13.31 4.73 -42.34
C ALA A 96 12.99 4.12 -43.72
N GLY A 97 12.39 2.92 -43.76
CA GLY A 97 11.96 2.27 -45.00
C GLY A 97 10.88 3.05 -45.75
N LEU A 98 9.87 3.56 -45.04
CA LEU A 98 8.81 4.39 -45.61
C LEU A 98 9.33 5.75 -46.12
N ALA A 99 10.29 6.36 -45.41
CA ALA A 99 10.94 7.59 -45.85
C ALA A 99 11.83 7.37 -47.08
N GLY A 100 12.56 6.25 -47.14
CA GLY A 100 13.38 5.86 -48.30
C GLY A 100 12.56 5.62 -49.57
N LEU A 101 11.35 5.07 -49.44
CA LEU A 101 10.41 4.88 -50.54
C LEU A 101 9.75 6.19 -51.02
N SER A 102 9.68 7.21 -50.17
CA SER A 102 9.09 8.52 -50.50
C SER A 102 10.09 9.49 -51.13
N GLY A 103 11.40 9.22 -51.05
CA GLY A 103 12.47 10.04 -51.61
C GLY A 103 12.55 10.08 -53.15
N THR A 104 11.81 9.21 -53.85
CA THR A 104 11.73 9.18 -55.32
C THR A 104 10.56 10.00 -55.88
N VAL A 105 9.63 10.47 -55.05
CA VAL A 105 8.51 11.31 -55.48
C VAL A 105 8.79 12.76 -55.08
N ARG A 106 9.62 13.43 -55.88
CA ARG A 106 9.71 14.89 -55.85
C ARG A 106 8.45 15.44 -56.51
N GLY A 107 7.50 15.90 -55.68
CA GLY A 107 6.41 16.76 -56.12
C GLY A 107 5.04 16.40 -55.58
N HIS A 108 4.71 16.90 -54.39
CA HIS A 108 3.51 17.70 -54.16
C HIS A 108 3.59 18.26 -52.73
N ALA A 109 3.35 19.57 -52.58
CA ALA A 109 3.28 20.22 -51.30
C ALA A 109 2.25 19.50 -50.39
N PRO A 110 2.59 19.14 -49.14
CA PRO A 110 1.62 18.51 -48.27
C PRO A 110 0.54 19.55 -47.90
N ALA A 111 -0.70 19.25 -48.27
CA ALA A 111 -1.86 19.93 -47.71
C ALA A 111 -1.81 19.80 -46.19
N GLN A 112 -1.82 20.94 -45.50
CA GLN A 112 -1.69 20.95 -44.04
C GLN A 112 -2.90 20.26 -43.40
N PRO A 113 -2.70 19.32 -42.46
CA PRO A 113 -3.81 18.72 -41.73
C PRO A 113 -4.46 19.78 -40.83
N ARG A 114 -5.75 20.02 -41.03
CA ARG A 114 -6.57 20.81 -40.10
C ARG A 114 -6.69 20.03 -38.78
N PHE A 115 -6.12 20.58 -37.73
CA PHE A 115 -6.37 20.13 -36.36
C PHE A 115 -7.84 20.40 -35.99
N VAL A 116 -8.64 19.36 -35.85
CA VAL A 116 -9.90 19.44 -35.13
C VAL A 116 -9.56 19.34 -33.64
N SER A 117 -9.58 20.49 -32.97
CA SER A 117 -9.48 20.54 -31.51
C SER A 117 -10.78 20.03 -30.91
N GLY A 118 -10.86 18.73 -30.62
CA GLY A 118 -11.91 18.16 -29.79
C GLY A 118 -11.67 18.56 -28.34
N THR A 119 -12.33 19.61 -27.87
CA THR A 119 -12.34 19.98 -26.46
C THR A 119 -13.34 19.08 -25.71
N SER A 120 -12.95 17.83 -25.42
CA SER A 120 -13.60 17.08 -24.33
C SER A 120 -12.91 17.44 -23.02
N GLY A 121 -13.55 18.32 -22.26
CA GLY A 121 -13.05 18.78 -20.97
C GLY A 121 -13.04 17.67 -19.90
N PRO A 122 -12.22 17.82 -18.85
CA PRO A 122 -11.94 16.79 -17.82
C PRO A 122 -13.09 16.51 -16.83
N ALA A 123 -14.22 17.21 -16.94
CA ALA A 123 -15.32 17.09 -15.98
C ALA A 123 -16.15 15.80 -16.19
N ASP A 124 -16.34 15.37 -17.44
CA ASP A 124 -17.16 14.18 -17.75
C ASP A 124 -16.47 12.87 -17.33
N SER A 125 -15.15 12.82 -17.42
CA SER A 125 -14.37 11.62 -17.04
C SER A 125 -14.34 11.39 -15.52
N LEU A 126 -14.36 12.45 -14.70
CA LEU A 126 -14.41 12.31 -13.24
C LEU A 126 -15.79 11.84 -12.75
N ASN A 127 -16.87 12.24 -13.43
CA ASN A 127 -18.22 11.81 -13.08
C ASN A 127 -18.46 10.34 -13.47
N ALA A 128 -17.90 9.89 -14.60
CA ALA A 128 -17.90 8.48 -15.01
C ALA A 128 -17.11 7.55 -14.06
N LEU A 129 -16.10 8.06 -13.35
CA LEU A 129 -15.36 7.29 -12.34
C LEU A 129 -16.11 7.16 -11.01
N ARG A 130 -17.04 8.08 -10.68
CA ARG A 130 -17.86 7.99 -9.44
C ARG A 130 -18.96 6.93 -9.53
N THR A 131 -19.49 6.68 -10.72
CA THR A 131 -20.57 5.69 -10.94
C THR A 131 -20.07 4.24 -10.98
N LEU A 132 -18.75 4.01 -11.06
CA LEU A 132 -18.14 2.68 -10.99
C LEU A 132 -17.92 2.16 -9.55
N ARG A 133 -18.39 2.87 -8.52
CA ARG A 133 -18.35 2.39 -7.12
C ARG A 133 -19.40 1.30 -6.88
N ARG A 134 -19.15 0.10 -7.43
CA ARG A 134 -19.79 -1.16 -7.03
C ARG A 134 -19.20 -1.63 -5.68
N PRO A 135 -20.02 -1.97 -4.67
CA PRO A 135 -19.56 -2.55 -3.40
C PRO A 135 -19.15 -4.05 -3.50
N GLY A 136 -18.97 -4.59 -4.71
CA GLY A 136 -18.81 -6.05 -4.95
C GLY A 136 -17.40 -6.54 -5.29
N LEU A 137 -16.36 -5.70 -5.19
CA LEU A 137 -14.97 -6.09 -5.51
C LEU A 137 -14.00 -5.67 -4.41
N ILE A 138 -14.29 -6.06 -3.16
CA ILE A 138 -13.23 -6.20 -2.16
C ILE A 138 -12.71 -7.63 -2.31
N PRO A 139 -11.62 -7.88 -3.07
CA PRO A 139 -10.90 -9.12 -2.88
C PRO A 139 -10.45 -9.15 -1.42
N GLN A 140 -10.81 -10.22 -0.71
CA GLN A 140 -10.21 -10.56 0.57
C GLN A 140 -8.72 -10.79 0.31
N VAL A 141 -7.94 -9.71 0.30
CA VAL A 141 -6.49 -9.79 0.27
C VAL A 141 -6.10 -10.23 1.66
N GLN A 142 -5.86 -11.53 1.85
CA GLN A 142 -5.04 -11.98 2.97
C GLN A 142 -3.74 -11.17 2.89
N VAL A 143 -3.51 -10.31 3.88
CA VAL A 143 -2.25 -9.62 4.06
C VAL A 143 -1.32 -10.62 4.73
N PRO A 144 -0.33 -11.21 4.05
CA PRO A 144 0.74 -11.88 4.75
C PRO A 144 1.53 -10.80 5.50
N VAL A 145 1.51 -10.85 6.83
CA VAL A 145 2.31 -10.00 7.70
C VAL A 145 3.77 -10.15 7.29
N GLY A 146 4.34 -9.08 6.76
CA GLY A 146 5.70 -9.05 6.24
C GLY A 146 6.73 -9.06 7.38
N ARG A 147 7.61 -10.07 7.37
CA ARG A 147 8.80 -10.15 8.21
C ARG A 147 9.80 -9.05 7.85
N ALA A 148 10.28 -8.37 8.88
CA ALA A 148 11.41 -7.46 8.84
C ALA A 148 12.67 -8.18 8.32
N GLY A 149 13.40 -7.48 7.46
CA GLY A 149 14.62 -7.96 6.82
C GLY A 149 15.88 -7.73 7.65
N GLY A 150 16.87 -8.59 7.40
CA GLY A 150 18.26 -8.39 7.77
C GLY A 150 19.14 -8.94 6.65
N ARG A 151 20.04 -8.11 6.12
CA ARG A 151 20.95 -8.43 5.00
C ARG A 151 22.19 -9.17 5.55
N PRO A 152 22.70 -10.23 4.90
CA PRO A 152 24.06 -10.67 5.18
C PRO A 152 25.05 -9.78 4.43
N THR A 153 25.89 -9.08 5.18
CA THR A 153 27.18 -8.56 4.69
C THR A 153 28.18 -9.71 4.58
N VAL A 154 28.96 -9.66 3.51
CA VAL A 154 30.07 -10.56 3.13
C VAL A 154 31.12 -10.65 4.22
#